data_AF-A0A954QT29-F1
#
_entry.id   AF-A0A954QT29-F1
#
_cell.length_a   1.000
_cell.length_b   1.000
_cell.length_c   1.000
_cell.angle_alpha   90.00
_cell.angle_beta   90.00
_cell.angle_gamma   90.00
#
_symmetry.space_group_name_H-M   'P 1'
#
loop_
_entity.id
_entity.type
_entity.pdbx_description
1 polymer ?
#
loop_
_entity_poly.entity_id
_entity_poly.type
_entity_poly.pdbx_seq_one_letter_code
_entity_poly.pdbx_strand_id
1 'polypeptide(L)'
;MLSGIHSQVNGDDDLPGDGQATPVESITLPSGFKAQLLRSARQGEGSWISMTFDDHGRLILGRDKRGIVRLTLTDDHSAIERFEVLENTLLHCRGILWTHECLYVCATDSKGFYRLRDTDADDQFDCVELLKPLDYQSRYGHGTNQVVLGPDDMLYVVSGNDVAFPEGVAADSPYRDPQDDHLLPEARDAVQEVRVGHILRTDLDG
;
A
#
# COMPACT_ATOMS: atom_id res chain seq x y z
N MET A 1 29.32 -11.55 -9.70
CA MET A 1 28.16 -12.11 -10.42
C MET A 1 26.97 -12.00 -9.48
N LEU A 2 26.22 -10.90 -9.57
CA LEU A 2 24.98 -10.73 -8.81
C LEU A 2 23.89 -11.46 -9.60
N SER A 3 23.47 -12.62 -9.10
CA SER A 3 22.31 -13.33 -9.63
C SER A 3 21.07 -12.51 -9.27
N GLY A 4 20.52 -11.79 -10.24
CA GLY A 4 19.16 -11.27 -10.14
C GLY A 4 18.23 -12.44 -9.88
N ILE A 5 17.64 -12.47 -8.68
CA ILE A 5 16.56 -13.41 -8.38
C ILE A 5 15.35 -12.83 -9.11
N HIS A 6 15.08 -13.32 -10.33
CA HIS A 6 13.74 -13.19 -10.89
C HIS A 6 12.82 -13.98 -9.96
N SER A 7 12.15 -13.27 -9.06
CA SER A 7 11.11 -13.84 -8.22
C SER A 7 10.07 -14.50 -9.12
N GLN A 8 9.78 -15.78 -8.90
CA GLN A 8 8.71 -16.46 -9.62
C GLN A 8 7.41 -15.67 -9.40
N VAL A 9 6.89 -15.11 -10.50
CA VAL A 9 5.60 -14.44 -10.53
C VAL A 9 4.56 -15.49 -10.17
N ASN A 10 3.92 -15.36 -9.01
CA ASN A 10 2.78 -16.20 -8.69
C ASN A 10 1.69 -16.00 -9.77
N GLY A 11 1.00 -17.06 -10.18
CA GLY A 11 -0.18 -16.91 -11.03
C GLY A 11 -1.31 -16.18 -10.30
N ASP A 12 -2.17 -15.48 -11.01
CA ASP A 12 -3.29 -14.73 -10.42
C ASP A 12 -4.61 -15.53 -10.34
N ASP A 13 -4.60 -16.80 -10.76
CA ASP A 13 -5.78 -17.67 -10.79
C ASP A 13 -6.44 -17.84 -9.42
N ASP A 14 -5.69 -17.62 -8.33
CA ASP A 14 -6.15 -17.71 -6.95
C ASP A 14 -6.69 -16.40 -6.38
N LEU A 15 -6.67 -15.31 -7.16
CA LEU A 15 -7.21 -14.02 -6.76
C LEU A 15 -8.70 -13.93 -7.11
N PRO A 16 -9.55 -13.41 -6.20
CA PRO A 16 -10.97 -13.26 -6.48
C PRO A 16 -11.21 -12.19 -7.56
N GLY A 17 -12.46 -12.10 -8.03
CA GLY A 17 -12.89 -11.06 -8.94
C GLY A 17 -14.33 -11.27 -9.40
N ASP A 18 -14.74 -10.53 -10.42
CA ASP A 18 -16.10 -10.52 -11.02
C ASP A 18 -17.22 -10.02 -10.09
N GLY A 19 -16.85 -9.48 -8.93
CA GLY A 19 -17.74 -8.67 -8.11
C GLY A 19 -18.19 -7.43 -8.90
N GLN A 20 -19.49 -7.16 -8.91
CA GLN A 20 -19.99 -5.92 -9.49
C GLN A 20 -19.74 -4.76 -8.53
N ALA A 21 -19.10 -3.70 -9.03
CA ALA A 21 -19.00 -2.44 -8.28
C ALA A 21 -20.40 -1.91 -7.94
N THR A 22 -20.48 -1.12 -6.87
CA THR A 22 -21.71 -0.43 -6.48
C THR A 22 -22.28 0.35 -7.68
N PRO A 23 -23.53 0.10 -8.09
CA PRO A 23 -24.13 0.80 -9.22
C PRO A 23 -24.11 2.31 -9.01
N VAL A 24 -23.78 3.08 -10.05
CA VAL A 24 -23.62 4.54 -9.95
C VAL A 24 -24.89 5.22 -9.44
N GLU A 25 -26.06 4.74 -9.86
CA GLU A 25 -27.38 5.22 -9.47
C GLU A 25 -27.69 5.02 -7.97
N SER A 26 -26.93 4.16 -7.28
CA SER A 26 -27.07 3.92 -5.85
C SER A 26 -26.16 4.83 -5.00
N ILE A 27 -25.30 5.64 -5.63
CA ILE A 27 -24.39 6.56 -4.94
C ILE A 27 -25.06 7.92 -4.80
N THR A 28 -25.19 8.39 -3.56
CA THR A 28 -25.64 9.77 -3.28
C THR A 28 -24.47 10.73 -3.41
N LEU A 29 -24.61 11.74 -4.29
CA LEU A 29 -23.55 12.70 -4.57
C LEU A 29 -23.97 14.13 -4.16
N PRO A 30 -23.02 14.95 -3.67
CA PRO A 30 -23.24 16.39 -3.52
C PRO A 30 -23.56 17.07 -4.86
N SER A 31 -24.22 18.23 -4.80
CA SER A 31 -24.50 19.02 -6.01
C SER A 31 -23.21 19.40 -6.75
N GLY A 32 -23.20 19.24 -8.08
CA GLY A 32 -22.04 19.52 -8.94
C GLY A 32 -21.09 18.34 -9.16
N PHE A 33 -21.28 17.20 -8.47
CA PHE A 33 -20.48 16.00 -8.64
C PHE A 33 -21.16 14.96 -9.56
N LYS A 34 -20.34 14.16 -10.24
CA LYS A 34 -20.77 13.03 -11.08
C LYS A 34 -19.92 11.81 -10.73
N ALA A 35 -20.54 10.65 -10.63
CA ALA A 35 -19.85 9.37 -10.55
C ALA A 35 -19.93 8.63 -11.89
N GLN A 36 -18.88 7.87 -12.21
CA GLN A 36 -18.77 7.06 -13.40
C GLN A 36 -18.06 5.77 -13.04
N LEU A 37 -18.61 4.64 -13.46
CA LEU A 37 -17.93 3.35 -13.34
C LEU A 37 -16.95 3.20 -14.50
N LEU A 38 -15.66 3.08 -14.19
CA LEU A 38 -14.60 2.81 -15.17
C LEU A 38 -14.30 1.31 -15.30
N ARG A 39 -14.28 0.58 -14.18
CA ARG A 39 -13.98 -0.85 -14.12
C ARG A 39 -14.49 -1.48 -12.83
N SER A 40 -15.06 -2.67 -12.93
CA SER A 40 -15.18 -3.62 -11.82
C SER A 40 -14.05 -4.64 -11.93
N ALA A 41 -13.42 -5.00 -10.81
CA ALA A 41 -12.33 -5.98 -10.80
C ALA A 41 -12.80 -7.31 -11.39
N ARG A 42 -12.06 -7.82 -12.39
CA ARG A 42 -12.36 -9.11 -13.04
C ARG A 42 -11.70 -10.26 -12.29
N GLN A 43 -12.11 -11.49 -12.57
CA GLN A 43 -11.44 -12.69 -12.06
C GLN A 43 -9.92 -12.59 -12.27
N GLY A 44 -9.15 -12.81 -11.20
CA GLY A 44 -7.69 -12.66 -11.20
C GLY A 44 -7.17 -11.25 -10.84
N GLU A 45 -8.02 -10.22 -10.80
CA GLU A 45 -7.57 -8.85 -10.49
C GLU A 45 -7.54 -8.55 -8.98
N GLY A 46 -8.21 -9.37 -8.17
CA GLY A 46 -8.25 -9.24 -6.73
C GLY A 46 -9.10 -8.08 -6.22
N SER A 47 -9.00 -7.82 -4.92
CA SER A 47 -9.56 -6.63 -4.27
C SER A 47 -8.51 -5.51 -4.26
N TRP A 48 -8.89 -4.30 -4.69
CA TRP A 48 -8.01 -3.13 -4.68
C TRP A 48 -8.30 -2.28 -3.44
N ILE A 49 -7.27 -2.02 -2.66
CA ILE A 49 -7.42 -1.44 -1.31
C ILE A 49 -6.64 -0.14 -1.12
N SER A 50 -5.84 0.24 -2.11
CA SER A 50 -5.04 1.46 -2.10
C SER A 50 -4.84 1.96 -3.53
N MET A 51 -4.64 3.28 -3.68
CA MET A 51 -4.59 3.95 -4.97
C MET A 51 -3.64 5.16 -4.93
N THR A 52 -2.84 5.33 -5.98
CA THR A 52 -2.10 6.56 -6.31
C THR A 52 -2.12 6.80 -7.81
N PHE A 53 -1.71 7.98 -8.24
CA PHE A 53 -1.40 8.26 -9.65
C PHE A 53 0.12 8.30 -9.84
N ASP A 54 0.59 7.87 -11.01
CA ASP A 54 1.95 8.17 -11.45
C ASP A 54 2.03 9.49 -12.24
N ASP A 55 3.24 9.88 -12.66
CA ASP A 55 3.48 11.14 -13.37
C ASP A 55 2.89 11.16 -14.80
N HIS A 56 2.38 10.02 -15.28
CA HIS A 56 1.66 9.89 -16.56
C HIS A 56 0.13 9.92 -16.37
N GLY A 57 -0.36 10.09 -15.14
CA GLY A 57 -1.78 10.11 -14.83
C GLY A 57 -2.44 8.73 -14.82
N ARG A 58 -1.65 7.64 -14.81
CA ARG A 58 -2.15 6.27 -14.70
C ARG A 58 -2.42 5.94 -13.24
N LEU A 59 -3.40 5.08 -13.00
CA LEU A 59 -3.73 4.62 -11.65
C LEU A 59 -2.83 3.46 -11.28
N ILE A 60 -2.13 3.55 -10.16
CA ILE A 60 -1.45 2.42 -9.52
C ILE A 60 -2.30 1.98 -8.34
N LEU A 61 -2.56 0.69 -8.23
CA LEU A 61 -3.44 0.09 -7.22
C LEU A 61 -2.71 -1.02 -6.46
N GLY A 62 -2.79 -0.99 -5.12
CA GLY A 62 -2.33 -2.09 -4.28
C GLY A 62 -3.46 -3.10 -4.03
N ARG A 63 -3.14 -4.37 -4.13
CA ARG A 63 -4.09 -5.48 -3.94
C ARG A 63 -4.09 -5.99 -2.50
N ASP A 64 -5.28 -6.40 -2.05
CA ASP A 64 -5.54 -6.91 -0.70
C ASP A 64 -4.80 -8.22 -0.41
N LYS A 65 -4.82 -9.14 -1.38
CA LYS A 65 -4.15 -10.43 -1.21
C LYS A 65 -2.68 -10.34 -1.61
N ARG A 66 -2.39 -9.85 -2.81
CA ARG A 66 -1.03 -9.84 -3.35
C ARG A 66 -0.88 -8.89 -4.52
N GLY A 67 0.19 -8.11 -4.48
CA GLY A 67 0.79 -7.39 -5.59
C GLY A 67 0.18 -6.02 -5.89
N ILE A 68 0.70 -5.43 -6.96
CA ILE A 68 0.42 -4.06 -7.40
C ILE A 68 0.08 -4.10 -8.89
N VAL A 69 -0.93 -3.33 -9.28
CA VAL A 69 -1.40 -3.27 -10.67
C VAL A 69 -1.48 -1.82 -11.13
N ARG A 70 -1.46 -1.63 -12.45
CA ARG A 70 -1.62 -0.33 -13.10
C ARG A 70 -2.80 -0.35 -14.05
N LEU A 71 -3.62 0.70 -13.99
CA LEU A 71 -4.68 0.97 -14.96
C LEU A 71 -4.31 2.20 -15.76
N THR A 72 -4.26 2.05 -17.08
CA THR A 72 -4.15 3.17 -18.02
C THR A 72 -5.56 3.56 -18.47
N LEU A 73 -5.91 4.85 -18.35
CA LEU A 73 -7.19 5.38 -18.81
C LEU A 73 -7.11 5.75 -20.29
N THR A 74 -8.25 5.76 -20.98
CA THR A 74 -8.35 6.41 -22.29
C THR A 74 -8.10 7.91 -22.18
N ASP A 75 -7.66 8.57 -23.27
CA ASP A 75 -7.37 10.02 -23.28
C ASP A 75 -8.54 10.90 -22.80
N ASP A 76 -9.79 10.47 -23.03
CA ASP A 76 -10.99 11.16 -22.59
C ASP A 76 -11.44 10.80 -21.16
N HIS A 77 -10.64 9.98 -20.47
CA HIS A 77 -10.85 9.45 -19.12
C HIS A 77 -12.19 8.71 -18.95
N SER A 78 -12.78 8.21 -20.05
CA SER A 78 -14.09 7.58 -20.03
C SER A 78 -14.05 6.08 -19.75
N ALA A 79 -12.90 5.43 -19.95
CA ALA A 79 -12.71 4.00 -19.76
C ALA A 79 -11.28 3.64 -19.35
N ILE A 80 -11.08 2.37 -18.95
CA ILE A 80 -9.76 1.77 -18.78
C ILE A 80 -9.32 1.14 -20.11
N GLU A 81 -8.20 1.62 -20.65
CA GLU A 81 -7.57 1.10 -21.86
C GLU A 81 -6.75 -0.16 -21.56
N ARG A 82 -5.95 -0.15 -20.49
CA ARG A 82 -5.01 -1.22 -20.17
C ARG A 82 -5.00 -1.55 -18.68
N PHE A 83 -4.84 -2.83 -18.38
CA PHE A 83 -4.57 -3.38 -17.04
C PHE A 83 -3.23 -4.10 -17.07
N GLU A 84 -2.37 -3.83 -16.11
CA GLU A 84 -1.01 -4.40 -16.02
C GLU A 84 -0.70 -4.83 -14.60
N VAL A 85 -0.03 -5.95 -14.42
CA VAL A 85 0.52 -6.37 -13.12
C VAL A 85 1.95 -5.88 -13.06
N LEU A 86 2.25 -4.97 -12.12
CA LEU A 86 3.60 -4.39 -11.96
C LEU A 86 4.46 -5.18 -10.97
N GLU A 87 3.84 -5.76 -9.95
CA GLU A 87 4.52 -6.53 -8.89
C GLU A 87 3.53 -7.59 -8.38
N ASN A 88 3.99 -8.82 -8.11
CA ASN A 88 3.10 -9.92 -7.69
C ASN A 88 3.65 -10.81 -6.57
N THR A 89 4.52 -10.28 -5.73
CA THR A 89 5.14 -10.99 -4.61
C THR A 89 4.82 -10.34 -3.27
N LEU A 90 4.63 -9.02 -3.21
CA LEU A 90 4.25 -8.30 -2.01
C LEU A 90 2.80 -8.62 -1.62
N LEU A 91 2.55 -8.79 -0.33
CA LEU A 91 1.26 -9.21 0.21
C LEU A 91 0.59 -8.04 0.93
N HIS A 92 -0.71 -7.88 0.70
CA HIS A 92 -1.54 -6.91 1.41
C HIS A 92 -1.00 -5.47 1.31
N CYS A 93 -0.97 -4.95 0.07
CA CYS A 93 -0.41 -3.65 -0.29
C CYS A 93 -1.38 -2.51 0.04
N ARG A 94 -1.30 -1.99 1.26
CA ARG A 94 -2.27 -1.05 1.84
C ARG A 94 -1.91 0.42 1.65
N GLY A 95 -0.63 0.75 1.75
CA GLY A 95 -0.15 2.11 1.53
C GLY A 95 0.64 2.16 0.24
N ILE A 96 0.26 3.04 -0.69
CA ILE A 96 1.04 3.28 -1.90
C ILE A 96 1.18 4.76 -2.16
N LEU A 97 2.38 5.16 -2.60
CA LEU A 97 2.72 6.53 -2.95
C LEU A 97 3.68 6.51 -4.12
N TRP A 98 3.33 7.20 -5.19
CA TRP A 98 4.26 7.52 -6.26
C TRP A 98 4.92 8.87 -5.96
N THR A 99 6.24 8.92 -5.96
CA THR A 99 7.00 10.17 -5.84
C THR A 99 8.45 9.95 -6.24
N HIS A 100 9.11 10.98 -6.77
CA HIS A 100 10.54 10.92 -7.13
C HIS A 100 10.90 9.72 -8.01
N GLU A 101 10.06 9.45 -9.02
CA GLU A 101 10.23 8.34 -9.98
C GLU A 101 10.27 6.94 -9.31
N CYS A 102 9.77 6.84 -8.08
CA CYS A 102 9.72 5.63 -7.29
C CYS A 102 8.28 5.36 -6.81
N LEU A 103 7.95 4.08 -6.63
CA LEU A 103 6.75 3.68 -5.92
C LEU A 103 7.10 3.18 -4.52
N TYR A 104 6.56 3.84 -3.50
CA TYR A 104 6.69 3.45 -2.10
C TYR A 104 5.48 2.66 -1.66
N VAL A 105 5.70 1.53 -0.99
CA VAL A 105 4.66 0.54 -0.69
C VAL A 105 4.74 0.06 0.75
N CYS A 106 3.66 0.19 1.49
CA CYS A 106 3.43 -0.49 2.75
C CYS A 106 2.74 -1.84 2.47
N ALA A 107 3.50 -2.93 2.50
CA ALA A 107 3.00 -4.29 2.30
C ALA A 107 2.87 -4.97 3.67
N THR A 108 1.64 -4.98 4.20
CA THR A 108 1.33 -5.36 5.60
C THR A 108 1.71 -6.81 5.88
N ASP A 109 1.28 -7.74 5.03
CA ASP A 109 1.51 -9.18 5.26
C ASP A 109 2.93 -9.60 4.82
N SER A 110 3.58 -8.79 3.98
CA SER A 110 5.03 -8.88 3.73
C SER A 110 5.88 -8.26 4.83
N LYS A 111 5.26 -7.60 5.83
CA LYS A 111 5.92 -7.01 7.00
C LYS A 111 6.99 -5.98 6.66
N GLY A 112 6.72 -5.11 5.69
CA GLY A 112 7.72 -4.13 5.27
C GLY A 112 7.19 -2.88 4.58
N PHE A 113 8.04 -1.86 4.61
CA PHE A 113 7.96 -0.69 3.77
C PHE A 113 9.01 -0.81 2.66
N TYR A 114 8.57 -0.70 1.41
CA TYR A 114 9.36 -1.00 0.22
C TYR A 114 9.43 0.19 -0.72
N ARG A 115 10.49 0.24 -1.52
CA ARG A 115 10.66 1.13 -2.67
C ARG A 115 10.82 0.31 -3.94
N LEU A 116 10.02 0.63 -4.95
CA LEU A 116 10.08 0.01 -6.27
C LEU A 116 10.59 1.04 -7.29
N ARG A 117 11.49 0.61 -8.18
CA ARG A 117 12.08 1.42 -9.24
C ARG A 117 12.12 0.66 -10.55
N ASP A 118 11.97 1.41 -11.63
CA ASP A 118 12.33 1.02 -12.98
C ASP A 118 13.75 1.56 -13.25
N THR A 119 14.72 0.66 -13.43
CA THR A 119 16.14 1.00 -13.60
C THR A 119 16.64 0.83 -15.04
N ASP A 120 15.81 0.30 -15.94
CA ASP A 120 16.13 0.12 -17.36
C ASP A 120 15.21 0.88 -18.32
N ALA A 121 14.26 1.65 -17.78
CA ALA A 121 13.32 2.51 -18.47
C ALA A 121 12.36 1.76 -19.40
N ASP A 122 12.00 0.52 -19.04
CA ASP A 122 11.01 -0.30 -19.77
C ASP A 122 9.57 -0.12 -19.27
N ASP A 123 9.37 0.79 -18.30
CA ASP A 123 8.10 1.12 -17.66
C ASP A 123 7.52 -0.04 -16.83
N GLN A 124 8.39 -0.95 -16.36
CA GLN A 124 8.15 -1.97 -15.34
C GLN A 124 9.13 -1.82 -14.17
N PHE A 125 8.74 -2.29 -12.99
CA PHE A 125 9.65 -2.31 -11.84
C PHE A 125 10.54 -3.56 -11.87
N ASP A 126 11.84 -3.36 -11.99
CA ASP A 126 12.86 -4.42 -11.92
C ASP A 126 13.59 -4.43 -10.56
N CYS A 127 13.45 -3.37 -9.77
CA CYS A 127 14.04 -3.25 -8.44
C CYS A 127 12.96 -3.12 -7.37
N VAL A 128 12.89 -4.11 -6.45
CA VAL A 128 12.03 -4.07 -5.25
C VAL A 128 12.92 -4.10 -4.01
N GLU A 129 13.06 -2.96 -3.33
CA GLU A 129 13.96 -2.77 -2.20
C GLU A 129 13.16 -2.66 -0.89
N LEU A 130 13.52 -3.46 0.12
CA LEU A 130 12.99 -3.31 1.48
C LEU A 130 13.72 -2.15 2.16
N LEU A 131 12.99 -1.08 2.48
CA LEU A 131 13.52 0.06 3.20
C LEU A 131 13.48 -0.16 4.71
N LYS A 132 12.32 -0.61 5.24
CA LYS A 132 12.11 -0.81 6.67
C LYS A 132 11.31 -2.07 6.97
N PRO A 133 11.82 -3.00 7.80
CA PRO A 133 10.99 -4.07 8.37
C PRO A 133 9.92 -3.49 9.30
N LEU A 134 8.68 -3.91 9.13
CA LEU A 134 7.52 -3.49 9.93
C LEU A 134 6.81 -4.74 10.43
N ASP A 135 7.12 -5.18 11.65
CA ASP A 135 6.63 -6.46 12.17
C ASP A 135 5.15 -6.40 12.55
N TYR A 136 4.32 -6.74 11.57
CA TYR A 136 2.89 -6.94 11.74
C TYR A 136 2.62 -8.35 12.30
N GLN A 137 1.89 -8.44 13.41
CA GLN A 137 1.65 -9.73 14.09
C GLN A 137 0.19 -10.19 14.13
N SER A 138 -0.72 -9.39 13.59
CA SER A 138 -2.14 -9.74 13.50
C SER A 138 -2.48 -10.37 12.15
N ARG A 139 -3.73 -10.82 12.02
CA ARG A 139 -4.32 -11.30 10.75
C ARG A 139 -5.64 -10.61 10.42
N TYR A 140 -6.09 -9.67 11.27
CA TYR A 140 -7.46 -9.16 11.21
C TYR A 140 -7.55 -7.70 10.77
N GLY A 141 -6.51 -6.90 10.94
CA GLY A 141 -6.54 -5.47 10.61
C GLY A 141 -5.41 -4.68 11.26
N HIS A 142 -5.48 -3.35 11.21
CA HIS A 142 -4.60 -2.43 11.95
C HIS A 142 -3.09 -2.58 11.61
N GLY A 143 -2.78 -3.01 10.38
CA GLY A 143 -1.43 -3.09 9.84
C GLY A 143 -0.85 -1.74 9.40
N THR A 144 0.08 -1.78 8.45
CA THR A 144 0.68 -0.60 7.84
C THR A 144 -0.32 -0.01 6.83
N ASN A 145 -0.70 1.26 7.01
CA ASN A 145 -1.88 1.81 6.35
C ASN A 145 -1.55 2.67 5.14
N GLN A 146 -0.95 3.83 5.34
CA GLN A 146 -0.77 4.85 4.31
C GLN A 146 0.65 5.39 4.39
N VAL A 147 1.23 5.69 3.23
CA VAL A 147 2.43 6.51 3.12
C VAL A 147 2.08 7.77 2.34
N VAL A 148 2.58 8.92 2.79
CA VAL A 148 2.43 10.22 2.12
C VAL A 148 3.74 11.00 2.11
N LEU A 149 3.95 11.81 1.08
CA LEU A 149 5.02 12.79 1.04
C LEU A 149 4.59 14.04 1.81
N GLY A 150 5.38 14.47 2.78
CA GLY A 150 5.18 15.73 3.50
C GLY A 150 5.78 16.93 2.75
N PRO A 151 5.42 18.16 3.16
CA PRO A 151 5.94 19.39 2.56
C PRO A 151 7.43 19.62 2.84
N ASP A 152 8.02 18.85 3.75
CA ASP A 152 9.44 18.84 4.11
C ASP A 152 10.26 17.80 3.33
N ASP A 153 9.66 17.23 2.28
CA ASP A 153 10.27 16.21 1.40
C ASP A 153 10.61 14.89 2.12
N MET A 154 9.82 14.59 3.15
CA MET A 154 9.96 13.37 3.96
C MET A 154 8.73 12.49 3.79
N LEU A 155 8.93 11.19 3.93
CA LEU A 155 7.87 10.18 3.91
C LEU A 155 7.29 9.99 5.30
N TYR A 156 5.96 9.99 5.38
CA TYR A 156 5.20 9.73 6.60
C TYR A 156 4.42 8.44 6.44
N VAL A 157 4.82 7.41 7.19
CA VAL A 157 4.21 6.07 7.17
C VAL A 157 3.31 5.90 8.39
N VAL A 158 2.02 5.71 8.16
CA VAL A 158 1.01 5.50 9.19
C VAL A 158 0.86 4.01 9.46
N SER A 159 1.10 3.59 10.69
CA SER A 159 0.96 2.21 11.15
C SER A 159 -0.10 2.10 12.23
N GLY A 160 -0.94 1.07 12.16
CA GLY A 160 -1.83 0.71 13.26
C GLY A 160 -1.09 0.01 14.40
N ASN A 161 -1.82 -0.29 15.48
CA ASN A 161 -1.28 -0.88 16.70
C ASN A 161 -0.95 -2.38 16.59
N ASP A 162 -1.27 -3.04 15.48
CA ASP A 162 -0.86 -4.43 15.26
C ASP A 162 0.54 -4.56 14.64
N VAL A 163 1.20 -3.42 14.37
CA VAL A 163 2.59 -3.31 13.92
C VAL A 163 3.47 -2.96 15.12
N ALA A 164 4.47 -3.79 15.41
CA ALA A 164 5.43 -3.51 16.48
C ALA A 164 6.19 -2.20 16.20
N PHE A 165 6.67 -1.55 17.26
CA PHE A 165 7.54 -0.38 17.11
C PHE A 165 8.83 -0.80 16.40
N PRO A 166 9.17 -0.18 15.26
CA PRO A 166 10.37 -0.57 14.54
C PRO A 166 11.63 -0.13 15.28
N GLU A 167 12.66 -0.96 15.22
CA GLU A 167 13.98 -0.61 15.75
C GLU A 167 14.62 0.55 14.99
N GLY A 168 15.60 1.22 15.61
CA GLY A 168 16.40 2.26 14.94
C GLY A 168 15.66 3.57 14.69
N VAL A 169 14.53 3.81 15.37
CA VAL A 169 13.90 5.14 15.42
C VAL A 169 14.80 6.14 16.16
N ALA A 170 14.77 7.39 15.71
CA ALA A 170 15.65 8.43 16.21
C ALA A 170 15.42 8.70 17.70
N ALA A 171 16.52 8.95 18.43
CA ALA A 171 16.48 9.16 19.88
C ALA A 171 15.75 10.45 20.29
N ASP A 172 15.60 11.40 19.36
CA ASP A 172 14.88 12.65 19.50
C ASP A 172 13.43 12.57 18.98
N SER A 173 12.94 11.37 18.66
CA SER A 173 11.51 11.14 18.40
C SER A 173 10.67 11.79 19.51
N PRO A 174 9.61 12.56 19.17
CA PRO A 174 8.70 13.10 20.19
C PRO A 174 7.88 12.00 20.85
N TYR A 175 7.73 10.85 20.18
CA TYR A 175 7.04 9.68 20.71
C TYR A 175 8.07 8.72 21.30
N ARG A 176 8.10 8.62 22.63
CA ARG A 176 9.07 7.81 23.39
C ARG A 176 8.34 7.11 24.53
N ASP A 177 8.74 5.87 24.79
CA ASP A 177 8.30 5.09 25.95
C ASP A 177 6.75 4.96 26.08
N PRO A 178 6.08 4.37 25.08
CA PRO A 178 4.63 4.16 25.11
C PRO A 178 4.23 3.37 26.35
N GLN A 179 3.31 3.91 27.14
CA GLN A 179 2.72 3.23 28.29
C GLN A 179 1.29 2.83 27.99
N ASP A 180 0.85 1.73 28.62
CA ASP A 180 -0.56 1.39 28.67
C ASP A 180 -1.28 2.41 29.56
N ASP A 181 -2.19 3.19 28.98
CA ASP A 181 -3.03 4.15 29.69
C ASP A 181 -4.46 3.64 29.91
N HIS A 182 -4.71 2.34 29.64
CA HIS A 182 -6.01 1.72 29.84
C HIS A 182 -6.36 1.67 31.34
N LEU A 183 -7.42 2.40 31.71
CA LEU A 183 -7.96 2.40 33.07
C LEU A 183 -8.58 1.03 33.45
N LEU A 184 -9.04 0.28 32.44
CA LEU A 184 -9.66 -1.05 32.59
C LEU A 184 -9.07 -2.00 31.53
N PRO A 185 -8.85 -3.30 31.85
CA PRO A 185 -8.39 -4.26 30.86
C PRO A 185 -9.37 -4.41 29.69
N GLU A 186 -8.89 -4.31 28.46
CA GLU A 186 -9.63 -4.64 27.23
C GLU A 186 -9.05 -5.94 26.63
N ALA A 187 -9.81 -7.03 26.74
CA ALA A 187 -9.33 -8.35 26.32
C ALA A 187 -9.08 -8.44 24.80
N ARG A 188 -9.71 -7.56 23.99
CA ARG A 188 -9.49 -7.48 22.55
C ARG A 188 -8.16 -6.84 22.17
N ASP A 189 -7.63 -5.98 23.04
CA ASP A 189 -6.36 -5.27 22.86
C ASP A 189 -5.24 -5.88 23.72
N ALA A 190 -5.46 -7.07 24.29
CA ALA A 190 -4.46 -7.78 25.07
C ALA A 190 -3.32 -8.32 24.19
N VAL A 191 -2.27 -7.51 24.04
CA VAL A 191 -1.02 -7.86 23.37
C VAL A 191 0.13 -8.07 24.37
N GLN A 192 1.14 -8.85 24.01
CA GLN A 192 2.32 -9.12 24.88
C GLN A 192 3.14 -7.86 25.19
N GLU A 193 3.04 -6.83 24.36
CA GLU A 193 3.75 -5.55 24.47
C GLU A 193 2.75 -4.42 24.26
N VAL A 194 2.90 -3.27 24.93
CA VAL A 194 2.05 -2.09 24.67
C VAL A 194 2.25 -1.66 23.23
N ARG A 195 1.19 -1.72 22.42
CA ARG A 195 1.22 -1.27 21.04
C ARG A 195 0.15 -0.22 20.82
N VAL A 196 0.56 0.89 20.23
CA VAL A 196 -0.34 1.91 19.73
C VAL A 196 -0.03 2.18 18.27
N GLY A 197 -1.00 2.75 17.56
CA GLY A 197 -0.74 3.28 16.23
C GLY A 197 0.36 4.36 16.29
N HIS A 198 1.20 4.40 15.27
CA HIS A 198 2.34 5.30 15.21
C HIS A 198 2.54 5.84 13.80
N ILE A 199 3.25 6.96 13.70
CA ILE A 199 3.68 7.54 12.44
C ILE A 199 5.19 7.54 12.41
N LEU A 200 5.77 6.93 11.38
CA LEU A 200 7.20 7.02 11.10
C LEU A 200 7.43 8.17 10.13
N ARG A 201 8.41 9.02 10.42
CA ARG A 201 8.92 10.02 9.49
C ARG A 201 10.31 9.56 9.05
N THR A 202 10.52 9.47 7.75
CA THR A 202 11.81 9.05 7.17
C THR A 202 12.07 9.76 5.85
N ASP A 203 13.31 9.76 5.38
CA ASP A 203 13.65 10.28 4.06
C ASP A 203 13.26 9.27 2.96
N LEU A 204 13.72 9.49 1.73
CA LEU A 204 13.41 8.62 0.60
C LEU A 204 14.14 7.26 0.65
N ASP A 205 15.08 7.08 1.58
CA ASP A 205 15.89 5.86 1.75
C ASP A 205 15.47 5.01 2.97
N GLY A 206 14.56 5.49 3.82
CA GLY A 206 13.81 4.66 4.78
C GLY A 206 14.30 4.61 6.22
#